data_AF-Q3ZUB7-F1
#
_entry.id   AF-Q3ZUB7-F1
#
_cell.length_a   1.000
_cell.length_b   1.000
_cell.length_c   1.000
_cell.angle_alpha   90.00
_cell.angle_beta   90.00
_cell.angle_gamma   90.00
#
_symmetry.space_group_name_H-M   'P 1'
#
loop_
_entity.id
_entity.type
_entity.pdbx_description
1 polymer ?
#
loop_
_entity_poly.entity_id
_entity_poly.type
_entity_poly.pdbx_seq_one_letter_code
_entity_poly.pdbx_strand_id
1 'polypeptide(L)'
;RDQTQEQNQINVKIADIDIDMYPRNSVVMVMVNGIEIPISNLPYQHPTGKIQIRQKGEGIALHAPSHGLQEVYFGLNALKVK
;
A
#
# COMPACT_ATOMS: atom_id res chain seq x y z
N ARG A 1 16.73 13.34 19.31
CA ARG A 1 16.14 12.06 19.74
C ARG A 1 15.40 11.54 18.52
N ASP A 2 16.03 10.63 17.78
CA ASP A 2 15.38 9.95 16.66
C ASP A 2 14.27 9.08 17.23
N GLN A 3 13.05 9.62 17.22
CA GLN A 3 11.85 8.80 17.34
C GLN A 3 11.60 8.18 15.96
N THR A 4 12.47 7.28 15.53
CA THR A 4 12.05 6.18 14.66
C THR A 4 11.12 5.33 15.52
N GLN A 5 9.87 5.81 15.70
CA GLN A 5 8.78 4.91 16.04
C GLN A 5 8.86 3.80 15.01
N GLU A 6 8.97 2.55 15.47
CA GLU A 6 8.72 1.38 14.62
C GLU A 6 7.30 1.53 14.06
N GLN A 7 7.18 2.22 12.93
CA GLN A 7 5.93 2.32 12.22
C GLN A 7 5.74 0.92 11.63
N ASN A 8 4.69 0.22 12.07
CA ASN A 8 4.21 -0.98 11.39
C ASN A 8 3.99 -0.60 9.92
N GLN A 9 4.97 -0.87 9.07
CA GLN A 9 4.97 -0.48 7.68
C GLN A 9 5.23 -1.72 6.85
N ILE A 10 4.68 -1.75 5.65
CA ILE A 10 5.01 -2.76 4.66
C ILE A 10 5.46 -2.08 3.39
N ASN A 11 6.58 -2.56 2.86
CA ASN A 11 7.08 -2.21 1.56
C ASN A 11 6.83 -3.40 0.61
N VAL A 12 6.33 -3.10 -0.58
CA VAL A 12 6.07 -4.09 -1.63
C VAL A 12 6.73 -3.60 -2.92
N LYS A 13 7.79 -4.28 -3.33
CA LYS A 13 8.47 -4.05 -4.61
C LYS A 13 8.04 -5.10 -5.62
N ILE A 14 7.45 -4.68 -6.73
CA ILE A 14 6.99 -5.55 -7.82
C ILE A 14 7.45 -4.96 -9.14
N ALA A 15 8.29 -5.69 -9.87
CA ALA A 15 8.95 -5.19 -11.08
C ALA A 15 9.67 -3.86 -10.81
N ASP A 16 9.27 -2.79 -11.49
CA ASP A 16 9.81 -1.44 -11.41
C ASP A 16 9.01 -0.50 -10.48
N ILE A 17 8.08 -1.05 -9.69
CA ILE A 17 7.17 -0.28 -8.85
C ILE A 17 7.45 -0.56 -7.37
N ASP A 18 7.60 0.51 -6.60
CA ASP A 18 7.83 0.53 -5.16
C ASP A 18 6.59 1.06 -4.45
N ILE A 19 6.00 0.27 -3.55
CA ILE A 19 4.79 0.65 -2.83
C ILE A 19 5.04 0.56 -1.32
N ASP A 20 4.88 1.68 -0.62
CA ASP A 20 4.93 1.72 0.83
C ASP A 20 3.53 1.93 1.40
N MET A 21 3.18 1.16 2.43
CA MET A 21 1.96 1.36 3.21
C MET A 21 2.32 1.50 4.69
N TYR A 22 1.82 2.55 5.34
CA TYR A 22 2.17 2.87 6.73
C TYR A 22 1.02 3.61 7.44
N PRO A 23 0.88 3.48 8.77
CA PRO A 23 -0.10 4.21 9.54
C PRO A 23 0.31 5.68 9.73
N ARG A 24 -0.65 6.60 9.58
CA ARG A 24 -0.53 8.01 9.96
C ARG A 24 -1.87 8.45 10.56
N ASN A 25 -1.88 8.92 11.80
CA ASN A 25 -3.10 9.41 12.48
C ASN A 25 -4.29 8.42 12.41
N SER A 26 -4.03 7.13 12.68
CA SER A 26 -5.05 6.07 12.65
C SER A 26 -5.66 5.79 11.27
N VAL A 27 -5.03 6.24 10.19
CA VAL A 27 -5.36 5.81 8.83
C VAL A 27 -4.13 5.20 8.16
N VAL A 28 -4.34 4.25 7.26
CA VAL A 28 -3.25 3.71 6.44
C VAL A 28 -3.04 4.64 5.24
N MET A 29 -1.82 5.15 5.10
CA MET A 29 -1.35 5.92 3.96
C MET A 29 -0.66 4.99 2.96
N VAL A 30 -0.56 5.44 1.71
CA VAL A 30 0.17 4.72 0.66
C VAL A 30 1.04 5.67 -0.15
N MET A 31 2.28 5.26 -0.43
CA MET A 31 3.17 5.89 -1.39
C MET A 31 3.44 4.94 -2.56
N VAL A 32 3.53 5.49 -3.76
CA VAL A 32 3.94 4.78 -4.97
C VAL A 32 5.16 5.50 -5.53
N ASN A 33 6.28 4.79 -5.65
CA ASN A 33 7.57 5.32 -6.10
C ASN A 33 7.98 6.61 -5.35
N GLY A 34 7.78 6.61 -4.02
CA GLY A 34 8.10 7.75 -3.15
C GLY A 34 7.10 8.92 -3.19
N ILE A 35 6.00 8.80 -3.95
CA ILE A 35 4.94 9.82 -4.03
C ILE A 35 3.72 9.35 -3.25
N GLU A 36 3.31 10.11 -2.22
CA GLU A 36 2.09 9.85 -1.47
C GLU A 36 0.85 10.00 -2.36
N ILE A 37 0.00 8.97 -2.37
CA ILE A 37 -1.29 9.01 -3.07
C ILE A 37 -2.38 9.34 -2.04
N PRO A 38 -3.09 10.47 -2.18
CA PRO A 38 -4.20 10.80 -1.29
C PRO A 38 -5.27 9.70 -1.32
N ILE A 39 -5.86 9.40 -0.17
CA ILE A 39 -6.94 8.40 -0.06
C ILE A 39 -8.13 8.75 -0.96
N SER A 40 -8.41 10.04 -1.14
CA SER A 40 -9.43 10.56 -2.07
C SER A 40 -9.19 10.19 -3.54
N ASN A 41 -7.96 9.80 -3.88
CA ASN A 41 -7.56 9.42 -5.23
C ASN A 41 -7.53 7.90 -5.43
N LEU A 42 -7.99 7.12 -4.44
CA LEU A 42 -8.16 5.68 -4.58
C LEU A 42 -9.53 5.35 -5.20
N PRO A 43 -9.62 4.32 -6.07
CA PRO A 43 -8.57 3.39 -6.44
C PRO A 43 -7.53 4.00 -7.39
N TYR A 44 -6.26 3.80 -7.06
CA TYR A 44 -5.15 4.12 -7.94
C TYR A 44 -4.87 2.93 -8.86
N GLN A 45 -4.85 3.19 -10.16
CA GLN A 45 -4.43 2.23 -11.17
C GLN A 45 -3.09 2.69 -11.72
N HIS A 46 -2.05 1.86 -11.58
CA HIS A 46 -0.74 2.19 -12.15
C HIS A 46 -0.84 2.25 -13.69
N PRO A 47 -0.16 3.20 -14.38
CA PRO A 47 -0.26 3.37 -15.83
C PRO A 47 0.02 2.11 -16.67
N THR A 48 0.82 1.19 -16.16
CA THR A 48 1.09 -0.11 -16.83
C THR A 48 -0.13 -1.05 -16.81
N GLY A 49 -1.21 -0.71 -16.10
CA GLY A 49 -2.44 -1.49 -16.02
C GLY A 49 -2.36 -2.76 -15.16
N LYS A 50 -1.18 -3.07 -14.59
CA LYS A 50 -0.93 -4.36 -13.90
C LYS A 50 -1.09 -4.30 -12.39
N ILE A 51 -1.14 -3.10 -11.81
CA ILE A 51 -1.22 -2.87 -10.38
C ILE A 51 -2.39 -1.95 -10.05
N GLN A 52 -3.21 -2.38 -9.10
CA GLN A 52 -4.31 -1.59 -8.55
C GLN A 52 -4.15 -1.48 -7.03
N ILE A 53 -4.32 -0.26 -6.51
CA ILE A 53 -4.32 0.03 -5.08
C ILE A 53 -5.68 0.61 -4.74
N ARG A 54 -6.34 0.08 -3.72
CA ARG A 54 -7.68 0.52 -3.32
C ARG A 54 -7.83 0.54 -1.81
N GLN A 55 -8.71 1.40 -1.32
CA GLN A 55 -9.15 1.33 0.07
C GLN A 55 -10.03 0.09 0.27
N LYS A 56 -9.84 -0.61 1.37
CA LYS A 56 -10.62 -1.80 1.75
C LYS A 56 -10.90 -1.74 3.25
N GLY A 57 -12.11 -1.31 3.62
CA GLY A 57 -12.42 -1.02 5.02
C GLY A 57 -11.48 0.04 5.58
N GLU A 58 -10.84 -0.25 6.71
CA GLU A 58 -9.88 0.64 7.38
C GLU A 58 -8.44 0.53 6.86
N GLY A 59 -8.19 -0.35 5.88
CA GLY A 59 -6.87 -0.59 5.31
C GLY A 59 -6.78 -0.33 3.81
N ILE A 60 -5.62 -0.67 3.26
CA ILE A 60 -5.30 -0.60 1.84
C ILE A 60 -5.12 -2.02 1.30
N ALA A 61 -5.64 -2.26 0.11
CA ALA A 61 -5.43 -3.49 -0.65
C ALA A 61 -4.69 -3.18 -1.95
N LEU A 62 -3.54 -3.82 -2.12
CA LEU A 62 -2.73 -3.85 -3.33
C LEU A 62 -3.02 -5.14 -4.10
N HIS A 63 -3.31 -5.03 -5.39
CA HIS A 63 -3.54 -6.14 -6.31
C HIS A 63 -2.55 -6.08 -7.46
N ALA A 64 -1.87 -7.20 -7.73
CA ALA A 64 -0.98 -7.34 -8.87
C ALA A 64 -1.04 -8.77 -9.44
N PRO A 65 -2.24 -9.27 -9.85
CA PRO A 65 -2.41 -10.66 -10.27
C PRO A 65 -1.56 -11.03 -11.49
N SER A 66 -1.30 -10.07 -12.39
CA SER A 66 -0.39 -10.24 -13.53
C SER A 66 1.07 -10.50 -13.13
N HIS A 67 1.40 -10.31 -11.84
CA HIS A 67 2.70 -10.59 -11.23
C HIS A 67 2.64 -11.74 -10.21
N GLY A 68 1.55 -12.51 -10.19
CA GLY A 68 1.36 -13.64 -9.26
C GLY A 68 1.00 -13.24 -7.84
N LEU A 69 0.72 -11.96 -7.58
CA LEU A 69 0.32 -11.46 -6.26
C LEU A 69 -1.17 -11.09 -6.27
N GLN A 70 -1.99 -11.91 -5.63
CA GLN A 70 -3.43 -11.74 -5.68
C GLN A 70 -3.86 -10.55 -4.81
N GLU A 71 -3.37 -10.44 -3.59
CA GLU A 71 -3.67 -9.33 -2.68
C GLU A 71 -2.58 -9.17 -1.60
N VAL A 72 -2.13 -7.94 -1.38
CA VAL A 72 -1.56 -7.52 -0.10
C VAL A 72 -2.54 -6.57 0.55
N TYR A 73 -3.12 -7.00 1.67
CA TYR A 73 -3.95 -6.16 2.51
C TYR A 73 -3.15 -5.70 3.72
N PHE A 74 -3.11 -4.39 3.94
CA PHE A 74 -2.50 -3.78 5.10
C PHE A 74 -3.50 -2.85 5.79
N GLY A 75 -3.85 -3.18 7.04
CA GLY A 75 -4.67 -2.37 7.94
C GLY A 75 -3.93 -2.14 9.26
N LEU A 76 -4.47 -1.27 10.12
CA LEU A 76 -3.84 -0.89 11.40
C LEU A 76 -3.44 -2.08 12.28
N ASN A 77 -4.23 -3.15 12.27
CA ASN A 77 -4.07 -4.32 13.13
C ASN A 77 -3.91 -5.64 12.36
N ALA A 78 -3.78 -5.59 11.03
CA ALA A 78 -3.77 -6.81 10.22
C ALA A 78 -2.97 -6.64 8.93
N LEU A 79 -2.10 -7.62 8.67
CA LEU A 79 -1.44 -7.84 7.40
C LEU A 79 -1.91 -9.18 6.82
N LYS A 80 -2.28 -9.21 5.54
CA LYS A 80 -2.58 -10.46 4.82
C LYS A 80 -1.94 -10.40 3.44
N VAL A 81 -1.28 -11.49 3.05
CA VAL A 81 -0.70 -11.69 1.72
C VAL A 81 -1.31 -12.94 1.12
N LYS A 82 -1.80 -12.85 -0.13
CA LYS A 82 -2.42 -13.93 -0.89
C LYS A 82 -1.86 -13.98 -2.30
#